data_AF-A0AAD7LMT5-F1
#
_entry.id   AF-A0AAD7LMT5-F1
#
_cell.length_a   1.000
_cell.length_b   1.000
_cell.length_c   1.000
_cell.angle_alpha   90.00
_cell.angle_beta   90.00
_cell.angle_gamma   90.00
#
_symmetry.space_group_name_H-M   'P 1'
#
loop_
_entity.id
_entity.type
_entity.pdbx_description
1 polymer ?
#
loop_
_entity_poly.entity_id
_entity_poly.type
_entity_poly.pdbx_seq_one_letter_code
_entity_poly.pdbx_strand_id
1 'polypeptide(L)'
;MMKDLNPHQENGKENANLHTISLVTRYTTGHGTQTASIAAGREVQEESYYGLAKGVARGGALIARLTVYKVCWSNMGCYAAGVLAAFDDASANGVDIISLSFGGFMSKNYFRNPTALGSFHAVRKGILTIAAARDGTNFSANYISRDSSRCFAESLASSRVKGKIVLCDDLGDYGVQMGGGWGVISTLPPSQNYAIPSSFPSTLITSEEAAKVLKYIKSSNDPKASILFSEAVEDIEAPYVAGFSSRGPNLDSPDILKPDLSAPGANILPAWPPTIPISREVLGTKGFKYSILSGTSASCPHVTGSTAYVKATHPNWSPAAIKSAVMTTASVTDPKKHANENEFEYGSGLINPAKAVDPGLVFNASEADYVEFLSKATRPKIEVTVTNVGSSNSTYVAIIDMPKSIKVKVKPSALAFSAIGEEKSFTVKVSGSPIFQEPIVSGSITWKHEKHEVRTPLVLYTVLPSALEEETFVF
;
A
#
# COMPACT_ATOMS: atom_id res chain seq x y z
N MET A 1 18.87 -15.02 -6.10
CA MET A 1 18.66 -15.98 -7.21
C MET A 1 17.45 -15.53 -8.02
N MET A 2 17.38 -15.75 -9.33
CA MET A 2 16.22 -15.36 -10.15
C MET A 2 15.64 -16.59 -10.85
N LYS A 3 14.33 -16.84 -10.70
CA LYS A 3 13.62 -17.96 -11.35
C LYS A 3 12.43 -17.40 -12.16
N ASP A 4 12.37 -17.73 -13.45
CA ASP A 4 11.22 -17.42 -14.33
C ASP A 4 10.28 -18.63 -14.31
N LEU A 5 9.03 -18.42 -13.91
CA LEU A 5 8.03 -19.50 -13.72
C LEU A 5 6.98 -19.51 -14.82
N ASN A 6 7.38 -19.20 -16.05
CA ASN A 6 6.53 -19.35 -17.23
C ASN A 6 6.20 -20.84 -17.45
N PRO A 7 4.93 -21.26 -17.59
CA PRO A 7 4.52 -22.65 -17.83
C PRO A 7 5.05 -23.30 -19.14
N HIS A 8 5.95 -22.65 -19.87
CA HIS A 8 6.50 -23.14 -21.14
C HIS A 8 8.00 -23.51 -21.14
N GLN A 9 8.73 -23.48 -20.02
CA GLN A 9 10.11 -23.98 -19.96
C GLN A 9 10.48 -24.63 -18.61
N GLU A 10 11.18 -25.77 -18.68
CA GLU A 10 11.64 -26.58 -17.53
C GLU A 10 13.10 -26.30 -17.10
N ASN A 11 13.32 -26.45 -15.78
CA ASN A 11 14.51 -26.89 -15.03
C ASN A 11 15.71 -25.97 -14.71
N GLY A 12 16.13 -26.01 -13.42
CA GLY A 12 17.48 -25.63 -12.93
C GLY A 12 17.58 -25.46 -11.38
N LYS A 13 18.54 -26.14 -10.72
CA LYS A 13 18.66 -26.48 -9.28
C LYS A 13 19.17 -25.39 -8.29
N GLU A 14 18.91 -25.65 -7.00
CA GLU A 14 19.19 -24.92 -5.74
C GLU A 14 20.63 -24.95 -5.20
N ASN A 15 20.95 -24.01 -4.28
CA ASN A 15 21.82 -24.22 -3.11
C ASN A 15 21.50 -23.23 -1.97
N ALA A 16 21.59 -23.69 -0.72
CA ALA A 16 21.01 -23.07 0.49
C ALA A 16 22.00 -22.29 1.40
N ASN A 17 21.39 -21.45 2.27
CA ASN A 17 21.82 -20.80 3.52
C ASN A 17 22.13 -19.28 3.53
N LEU A 18 21.48 -18.60 4.49
CA LEU A 18 21.38 -17.17 4.89
C LEU A 18 20.23 -16.33 4.29
N HIS A 19 19.60 -15.53 5.17
CA HIS A 19 18.34 -14.78 5.04
C HIS A 19 18.03 -14.21 3.65
N THR A 20 16.82 -14.51 3.15
CA THR A 20 16.41 -14.27 1.77
C THR A 20 15.01 -13.63 1.72
N ILE A 21 14.87 -12.50 1.02
CA ILE A 21 13.59 -11.85 0.70
C ILE A 21 13.13 -12.37 -0.67
N SER A 22 11.90 -12.88 -0.76
CA SER A 22 11.28 -13.26 -2.03
C SER A 22 10.51 -12.09 -2.65
N LEU A 23 10.83 -11.73 -3.89
CA LEU A 23 10.14 -10.70 -4.68
C LEU A 23 9.47 -11.35 -5.87
N VAL A 24 8.15 -11.20 -5.96
CA VAL A 24 7.41 -11.75 -7.08
C VAL A 24 7.24 -10.67 -8.18
N THR A 25 7.91 -10.81 -9.33
CA THR A 25 8.16 -9.68 -10.26
C THR A 25 7.51 -9.78 -11.65
N ARG A 26 7.31 -8.59 -12.26
CA ARG A 26 6.97 -8.39 -13.66
C ARG A 26 8.23 -8.07 -14.46
N TYR A 27 8.68 -8.97 -15.31
CA TYR A 27 9.77 -8.67 -16.27
C TYR A 27 9.17 -8.29 -17.61
N THR A 28 8.64 -7.07 -17.67
CA THR A 28 8.55 -6.21 -18.88
C THR A 28 8.24 -4.72 -18.57
N THR A 29 8.12 -4.26 -17.30
CA THR A 29 7.77 -2.85 -17.02
C THR A 29 8.52 -2.17 -15.86
N GLY A 30 9.72 -2.61 -15.49
CA GLY A 30 10.54 -1.97 -14.44
C GLY A 30 10.04 -2.09 -12.99
N HIS A 31 8.74 -2.35 -12.79
CA HIS A 31 8.07 -2.46 -11.49
C HIS A 31 8.77 -3.41 -10.50
N GLY A 32 9.18 -4.60 -10.95
CA GLY A 32 9.90 -5.54 -10.09
C GLY A 32 11.26 -5.01 -9.60
N THR A 33 11.97 -4.25 -10.43
CA THR A 33 13.23 -3.59 -10.05
C THR A 33 12.97 -2.49 -9.03
N GLN A 34 11.87 -1.74 -9.20
CA GLN A 34 11.46 -0.69 -8.28
C GLN A 34 11.20 -1.28 -6.89
N THR A 35 10.28 -2.24 -6.79
CA THR A 35 9.88 -2.84 -5.51
C THR A 35 11.06 -3.54 -4.82
N ALA A 36 11.91 -4.21 -5.58
CA ALA A 36 13.14 -4.82 -5.08
C ALA A 36 14.08 -3.80 -4.41
N SER A 37 14.31 -2.68 -5.09
CA SER A 37 15.22 -1.64 -4.59
C SER A 37 14.67 -0.90 -3.37
N ILE A 38 13.35 -0.72 -3.27
CA ILE A 38 12.72 -0.14 -2.07
C ILE A 38 12.88 -1.09 -0.88
N ALA A 39 12.72 -2.40 -1.08
CA ALA A 39 12.82 -3.36 0.02
C ALA A 39 14.26 -3.52 0.52
N ALA A 40 15.22 -3.74 -0.39
CA ALA A 40 16.59 -4.11 -0.03
C ALA A 40 17.66 -3.59 -1.01
N GLY A 41 17.40 -2.47 -1.69
CA GLY A 41 18.41 -1.79 -2.50
C GLY A 41 19.59 -1.37 -1.65
N ARG A 42 20.81 -1.59 -2.15
CA ARG A 42 22.03 -1.03 -1.52
C ARG A 42 22.06 0.49 -1.68
N GLU A 43 22.88 1.13 -0.86
CA GLU A 43 23.10 2.57 -0.96
C GLU A 43 23.76 2.93 -2.30
N VAL A 44 23.18 3.91 -2.99
CA VAL A 44 23.70 4.49 -4.22
C VAL A 44 23.69 6.00 -4.08
N GLN A 45 24.85 6.62 -4.33
CA GLN A 45 25.11 8.04 -4.11
C GLN A 45 24.66 8.88 -5.31
N GLU A 46 24.23 10.12 -5.05
CA GLU A 46 23.95 11.16 -6.05
C GLU A 46 22.85 10.78 -7.08
N GLU A 47 21.90 9.92 -6.70
CA GLU A 47 20.83 9.50 -7.59
C GLU A 47 19.68 10.51 -7.60
N SER A 48 19.04 10.65 -8.77
CA SER A 48 17.94 11.60 -8.98
C SER A 48 17.10 11.22 -10.20
N TYR A 49 15.91 11.81 -10.31
CA TYR A 49 15.09 11.78 -11.52
C TYR A 49 15.02 13.18 -12.12
N TYR A 50 15.77 13.45 -13.21
CA TYR A 50 15.94 14.81 -13.75
C TYR A 50 16.40 15.86 -12.71
N GLY A 51 17.23 15.45 -11.74
CA GLY A 51 17.66 16.33 -10.64
C GLY A 51 16.68 16.39 -9.47
N LEU A 52 15.46 15.86 -9.62
CA LEU A 52 14.48 15.73 -8.52
C LEU A 52 14.89 14.64 -7.54
N ALA A 53 14.56 14.87 -6.27
CA ALA A 53 14.83 13.96 -5.16
C ALA A 53 16.30 13.52 -5.08
N LYS A 54 17.22 14.46 -5.40
CA LYS A 54 18.66 14.21 -5.40
C LYS A 54 19.15 13.79 -4.02
N GLY A 55 19.81 12.64 -3.92
CA GLY A 55 20.39 12.19 -2.66
C GLY A 55 20.93 10.76 -2.71
N VAL A 56 20.99 10.15 -1.53
CA VAL A 56 21.40 8.74 -1.37
C VAL A 56 20.16 7.86 -1.42
N ALA A 57 20.02 7.08 -2.49
CA ALA A 57 18.93 6.11 -2.64
C ALA A 57 19.30 4.79 -1.95
N ARG A 58 18.41 4.23 -1.14
CA ARG A 58 18.60 2.95 -0.45
C ARG A 58 17.28 2.28 -0.07
N GLY A 59 17.29 0.96 0.08
CA GLY A 59 16.14 0.19 0.56
C GLY A 59 16.03 0.13 2.08
N GLY A 60 14.94 -0.43 2.58
CA GLY A 60 14.70 -0.59 4.03
C GLY A 60 15.62 -1.60 4.72
N ALA A 61 16.02 -2.68 4.02
CA ALA A 61 16.85 -3.75 4.56
C ALA A 61 18.16 -3.93 3.76
N LEU A 62 19.15 -3.08 4.02
CA LEU A 62 20.39 -2.95 3.21
C LEU A 62 21.24 -4.21 3.08
N ILE A 63 21.19 -5.09 4.08
CA ILE A 63 22.00 -6.33 4.13
C ILE A 63 21.18 -7.58 3.82
N ALA A 64 19.88 -7.44 3.55
CA ALA A 64 19.05 -8.56 3.16
C ALA A 64 19.42 -9.07 1.76
N ARG A 65 19.31 -10.38 1.53
CA ARG A 65 19.47 -10.95 0.20
C ARG A 65 18.14 -10.93 -0.53
N LEU A 66 18.20 -10.77 -1.84
CA LEU A 66 17.02 -10.83 -2.71
C LEU A 66 17.01 -12.14 -3.52
N THR A 67 15.87 -12.81 -3.49
CA THR A 67 15.49 -13.85 -4.44
C THR A 67 14.23 -13.41 -5.17
N VAL A 68 14.24 -13.55 -6.48
CA VAL A 68 13.24 -12.96 -7.36
C VAL A 68 12.53 -14.08 -8.12
N TYR A 69 11.21 -14.12 -8.02
CA TYR A 69 10.33 -15.06 -8.72
C TYR A 69 9.45 -14.29 -9.68
N LYS A 70 9.65 -14.42 -10.98
CA LYS A 70 8.82 -13.68 -11.93
C LYS A 70 7.52 -14.42 -12.20
N VAL A 71 6.37 -13.80 -11.92
CA VAL A 71 5.03 -14.40 -12.16
C VAL A 71 4.07 -13.46 -12.88
N CYS A 72 4.52 -12.26 -13.25
CA CYS A 72 3.72 -11.27 -13.95
C CYS A 72 4.34 -10.94 -15.31
N TRP A 73 3.51 -10.77 -16.33
CA TRP A 73 3.93 -10.43 -17.70
C TRP A 73 3.09 -9.28 -18.26
N SER A 74 3.64 -8.49 -19.20
CA SER A 74 2.99 -7.28 -19.74
C SER A 74 1.62 -7.53 -20.33
N ASN A 75 1.48 -8.63 -21.08
CA ASN A 75 0.29 -8.92 -21.89
C ASN A 75 -0.68 -9.90 -21.21
N MET A 76 -0.30 -10.48 -20.08
CA MET A 76 -1.03 -11.60 -19.45
C MET A 76 -1.36 -11.38 -17.97
N GLY A 77 -0.89 -10.27 -17.38
CA GLY A 77 -1.04 -10.04 -15.94
C GLY A 77 -0.23 -11.04 -15.11
N CYS A 78 -0.69 -11.32 -13.90
CA CYS A 78 -0.05 -12.27 -12.98
C CYS A 78 -0.83 -13.59 -12.96
N TYR A 79 -0.17 -14.70 -13.27
CA TYR A 79 -0.86 -15.99 -13.43
C TYR A 79 -0.98 -16.75 -12.10
N ALA A 80 -2.18 -17.23 -11.78
CA ALA A 80 -2.47 -17.89 -10.50
C ALA A 80 -1.53 -19.09 -10.22
N ALA A 81 -1.28 -19.94 -11.22
CA ALA A 81 -0.37 -21.07 -11.07
C ALA A 81 1.08 -20.64 -10.84
N GLY A 82 1.53 -19.58 -11.52
CA GLY A 82 2.88 -19.02 -11.31
C GLY A 82 3.04 -18.42 -9.91
N VAL A 83 2.00 -17.75 -9.39
CA VAL A 83 1.98 -17.25 -8.01
C VAL A 83 2.10 -18.38 -7.00
N LEU A 84 1.30 -19.45 -7.15
CA LEU A 84 1.37 -20.61 -6.24
C LEU A 84 2.73 -21.30 -6.32
N ALA A 85 3.26 -21.53 -7.53
CA ALA A 85 4.59 -22.10 -7.71
C ALA A 85 5.70 -21.24 -7.06
N ALA A 86 5.59 -19.90 -7.16
CA ALA A 86 6.50 -18.99 -6.50
C ALA A 86 6.41 -19.07 -4.97
N PHE A 87 5.21 -19.21 -4.41
CA PHE A 87 5.04 -19.43 -2.97
C PHE A 87 5.67 -20.74 -2.52
N ASP A 88 5.47 -21.83 -3.27
CA ASP A 88 6.04 -23.15 -2.97
C ASP A 88 7.57 -23.11 -3.03
N ASP A 89 8.13 -22.57 -4.12
CA ASP A 89 9.58 -22.42 -4.28
C ASP A 89 10.19 -21.50 -3.22
N ALA A 90 9.58 -20.34 -2.96
CA ALA A 90 10.06 -19.41 -1.92
C ALA A 90 10.06 -20.09 -0.55
N SER A 91 8.99 -20.82 -0.26
CA SER A 91 8.83 -21.61 0.95
C SER A 91 9.81 -22.78 1.06
N ALA A 92 10.22 -23.39 -0.05
CA ALA A 92 11.24 -24.44 -0.07
C ALA A 92 12.65 -23.87 0.10
N ASN A 93 12.92 -22.72 -0.52
CA ASN A 93 14.19 -22.01 -0.45
C ASN A 93 14.45 -21.32 0.90
N GLY A 94 13.52 -21.40 1.86
CA GLY A 94 13.69 -20.86 3.21
C GLY A 94 13.76 -19.33 3.26
N VAL A 95 12.97 -18.64 2.45
CA VAL A 95 12.87 -17.16 2.54
C VAL A 95 12.24 -16.74 3.87
N ASP A 96 12.65 -15.59 4.41
CA ASP A 96 12.13 -15.10 5.69
C ASP A 96 10.82 -14.32 5.54
N ILE A 97 10.73 -13.54 4.45
CA ILE A 97 9.63 -12.64 4.15
C ILE A 97 9.34 -12.64 2.64
N ILE A 98 8.06 -12.63 2.28
CA ILE A 98 7.58 -12.53 0.90
C ILE A 98 6.97 -11.13 0.68
N SER A 99 7.45 -10.43 -0.34
CA SER A 99 6.92 -9.13 -0.76
C SER A 99 6.10 -9.27 -2.03
N LEU A 100 4.83 -8.87 -1.97
CA LEU A 100 3.84 -9.10 -3.01
C LEU A 100 3.13 -7.79 -3.37
N SER A 101 3.67 -7.08 -4.37
CA SER A 101 3.19 -5.77 -4.81
C SER A 101 2.26 -5.88 -6.04
N PHE A 102 1.31 -6.81 -6.01
CA PHE A 102 0.25 -6.94 -7.01
C PHE A 102 -1.01 -7.52 -6.38
N GLY A 103 -2.15 -7.35 -7.06
CA GLY A 103 -3.44 -7.90 -6.65
C GLY A 103 -4.20 -8.41 -7.87
N GLY A 104 -5.54 -8.43 -7.79
CA GLY A 104 -6.38 -8.68 -8.97
C GLY A 104 -6.98 -10.08 -9.09
N PHE A 105 -6.72 -10.99 -8.16
CA PHE A 105 -7.53 -12.22 -8.09
C PHE A 105 -8.94 -11.86 -7.62
N MET A 106 -9.92 -11.94 -8.51
CA MET A 106 -11.32 -11.52 -8.27
C MET A 106 -12.07 -12.43 -7.28
N SER A 107 -11.42 -13.46 -6.72
CA SER A 107 -12.08 -14.34 -5.77
C SER A 107 -12.03 -13.77 -4.35
N LYS A 108 -13.21 -13.39 -3.86
CA LYS A 108 -13.55 -13.00 -2.48
C LYS A 108 -13.54 -14.20 -1.49
N ASN A 109 -12.93 -15.32 -1.88
CA ASN A 109 -12.90 -16.55 -1.11
C ASN A 109 -11.45 -16.98 -0.89
N TYR A 110 -11.04 -17.09 0.38
CA TYR A 110 -9.68 -17.48 0.76
C TYR A 110 -9.23 -18.80 0.10
N PHE A 111 -10.14 -19.75 -0.13
CA PHE A 111 -9.83 -21.06 -0.73
C PHE A 111 -9.69 -21.05 -2.25
N ARG A 112 -10.05 -19.95 -2.92
CA ARG A 112 -9.95 -19.78 -4.37
C ARG A 112 -9.01 -18.64 -4.78
N ASN A 113 -8.47 -17.93 -3.79
CA ASN A 113 -7.52 -16.86 -4.01
C ASN A 113 -6.09 -17.40 -3.90
N PRO A 114 -5.30 -17.43 -4.98
CA PRO A 114 -3.96 -18.02 -4.97
C PRO A 114 -2.99 -17.29 -4.02
N THR A 115 -3.17 -15.98 -3.82
CA THR A 115 -2.39 -15.23 -2.84
C THR A 115 -2.76 -15.63 -1.41
N ALA A 116 -4.04 -15.84 -1.12
CA ALA A 116 -4.49 -16.30 0.20
C ALA A 116 -4.00 -17.73 0.50
N LEU A 117 -4.11 -18.64 -0.47
CA LEU A 117 -3.62 -20.01 -0.36
C LEU A 117 -2.09 -20.05 -0.14
N GLY A 118 -1.33 -19.39 -1.02
CA GLY A 118 0.12 -19.35 -0.92
C GLY A 118 0.63 -18.71 0.37
N SER A 119 0.00 -17.60 0.80
CA SER A 119 0.36 -16.94 2.07
C SER A 119 -0.01 -17.77 3.29
N PHE A 120 -1.12 -18.52 3.27
CA PHE A 120 -1.45 -19.46 4.33
C PHE A 120 -0.36 -20.54 4.46
N HIS A 121 0.06 -21.15 3.35
CA HIS A 121 1.16 -22.12 3.37
C HIS A 121 2.50 -21.53 3.81
N ALA A 122 2.80 -20.28 3.43
CA ALA A 122 3.99 -19.57 3.88
C ALA A 122 3.99 -19.36 5.41
N VAL A 123 2.85 -18.95 5.98
CA VAL A 123 2.70 -18.75 7.44
C VAL A 123 2.98 -20.04 8.22
N ARG A 124 2.56 -21.21 7.71
CA ARG A 124 2.87 -22.52 8.33
C ARG A 124 4.36 -22.82 8.43
N LYS A 125 5.17 -22.21 7.57
CA LYS A 125 6.63 -22.29 7.59
C LYS A 125 7.30 -21.10 8.30
N GLY A 126 6.52 -20.27 8.99
CA GLY A 126 7.04 -19.11 9.71
C GLY A 126 7.40 -17.92 8.81
N ILE A 127 6.86 -17.88 7.58
CA ILE A 127 7.16 -16.86 6.57
C ILE A 127 6.02 -15.84 6.51
N LEU A 128 6.34 -14.56 6.73
CA LEU A 128 5.36 -13.47 6.63
C LEU A 128 5.22 -13.01 5.17
N THR A 129 3.97 -12.89 4.70
CA THR A 129 3.66 -12.28 3.39
C THR A 129 3.14 -10.86 3.57
N ILE A 130 3.72 -9.92 2.84
CA ILE A 130 3.33 -8.51 2.84
C ILE A 130 2.77 -8.19 1.47
N ALA A 131 1.50 -7.79 1.45
CA ALA A 131 0.78 -7.47 0.23
C ALA A 131 0.38 -6.00 0.19
N ALA A 132 0.45 -5.38 -0.98
CA ALA A 132 -0.13 -4.06 -1.21
C ALA A 132 -1.66 -4.12 -1.05
N ALA A 133 -2.26 -3.14 -0.36
CA ALA A 133 -3.68 -2.83 -0.59
C ALA A 133 -3.82 -2.47 -2.07
N ARG A 134 -4.89 -2.85 -2.79
CA ARG A 134 -4.96 -2.53 -4.23
C ARG A 134 -4.87 -1.01 -4.44
N ASP A 135 -4.50 -0.57 -5.64
CA ASP A 135 -4.73 0.82 -6.03
C ASP A 135 -6.19 0.92 -6.51
N GLY A 136 -7.03 1.62 -5.77
CA GLY A 136 -8.43 1.85 -6.07
C GLY A 136 -8.57 3.27 -6.60
N THR A 137 -8.96 3.42 -7.85
CA THR A 137 -9.32 4.74 -8.37
C THR A 137 -10.74 5.05 -7.92
N ASN A 138 -10.92 6.07 -7.08
CA ASN A 138 -12.23 6.58 -6.65
C ASN A 138 -12.91 7.39 -7.78
N PHE A 139 -12.99 6.82 -8.99
CA PHE A 139 -13.74 7.39 -10.10
C PHE A 139 -15.19 6.95 -9.95
N SER A 140 -16.02 7.82 -9.36
CA SER A 140 -17.46 7.71 -9.51
C SER A 140 -17.79 7.70 -11.01
N ALA A 141 -18.33 6.57 -11.46
CA ALA A 141 -18.77 6.36 -12.83
C ALA A 141 -20.03 7.18 -13.11
N ASN A 142 -19.86 8.49 -13.32
CA ASN A 142 -20.87 9.37 -13.89
C ASN A 142 -20.18 10.42 -14.77
N TYR A 143 -19.65 9.99 -15.93
CA TYR A 143 -19.07 10.90 -16.90
C TYR A 143 -19.79 10.81 -18.25
N ILE A 144 -20.52 11.88 -18.56
CA ILE A 144 -21.09 12.16 -19.89
C ILE A 144 -19.93 12.59 -20.80
N SER A 145 -19.80 11.97 -21.98
CA SER A 145 -18.64 12.13 -22.87
C SER A 145 -18.62 13.45 -23.65
N ARG A 146 -17.47 14.15 -23.58
CA ARG A 146 -16.95 15.03 -24.64
C ARG A 146 -15.47 14.68 -24.86
N ASP A 147 -15.18 13.76 -25.78
CA ASP A 147 -13.84 13.18 -25.98
C ASP A 147 -12.75 14.21 -26.32
N SER A 148 -13.12 15.36 -26.87
CA SER A 148 -12.20 16.45 -27.21
C SER A 148 -11.82 17.32 -26.02
N SER A 149 -12.66 17.46 -24.99
CA SER A 149 -12.30 18.24 -23.79
C SER A 149 -11.39 17.45 -22.86
N ARG A 150 -11.46 16.12 -22.89
CA ARG A 150 -10.53 15.19 -22.23
C ARG A 150 -9.24 14.95 -23.02
N CYS A 151 -9.11 15.53 -24.21
CA CYS A 151 -7.92 15.40 -25.05
C CYS A 151 -7.52 13.96 -25.37
N PHE A 152 -8.51 13.09 -25.62
CA PHE A 152 -8.24 11.73 -26.04
C PHE A 152 -7.52 11.65 -27.40
N ALA A 153 -6.88 10.51 -27.63
CA ALA A 153 -6.28 10.17 -28.90
C ALA A 153 -7.28 10.42 -30.04
N GLU A 154 -6.82 11.09 -31.10
CA GLU A 154 -7.60 11.36 -32.33
C GLU A 154 -8.83 12.27 -32.15
N SER A 155 -9.18 12.69 -30.93
CA SER A 155 -10.31 13.60 -30.69
C SER A 155 -9.97 15.08 -30.92
N LEU A 156 -8.68 15.39 -31.08
CA LEU A 156 -8.15 16.74 -31.24
C LEU A 156 -7.85 17.08 -32.70
N ALA A 157 -8.35 18.20 -33.18
CA ALA A 157 -7.97 18.72 -34.49
C ALA A 157 -6.52 19.24 -34.45
N SER A 158 -5.59 18.55 -35.14
CA SER A 158 -4.16 18.90 -35.14
C SER A 158 -3.90 20.36 -35.53
N SER A 159 -4.68 20.94 -36.47
CA SER A 159 -4.58 22.36 -36.85
C SER A 159 -4.83 23.34 -35.70
N ARG A 160 -5.55 22.92 -34.65
CA ARG A 160 -5.85 23.73 -33.47
C ARG A 160 -4.88 23.51 -32.32
N VAL A 161 -4.19 22.37 -32.29
CA VAL A 161 -3.34 21.92 -31.17
C VAL A 161 -1.85 22.07 -31.49
N LYS A 162 -1.46 21.96 -32.76
CA LYS A 162 -0.05 22.00 -33.17
C LYS A 162 0.66 23.24 -32.66
N GLY A 163 1.74 23.03 -31.91
CA GLY A 163 2.56 24.11 -31.34
C GLY A 163 1.97 24.82 -30.12
N LYS A 164 0.96 24.24 -29.46
CA LYS A 164 0.27 24.88 -28.33
C LYS A 164 0.32 24.05 -27.05
N ILE A 165 0.11 24.74 -25.93
CA ILE A 165 -0.22 24.12 -24.64
C ILE A 165 -1.75 24.00 -24.57
N VAL A 166 -2.26 22.82 -24.22
CA VAL A 166 -3.71 22.53 -24.23
C VAL A 166 -4.21 22.29 -22.80
N LEU A 167 -5.32 22.93 -22.43
CA LEU A 167 -6.05 22.63 -21.19
C LEU A 167 -7.00 21.45 -21.44
N CYS A 168 -6.90 20.41 -20.63
CA CYS A 168 -7.67 19.18 -20.74
C CYS A 168 -8.38 18.86 -19.43
N ASP A 169 -9.61 18.36 -19.52
CA ASP A 169 -10.44 17.99 -18.37
C ASP A 169 -9.96 16.70 -17.67
N ASP A 170 -8.93 16.03 -18.23
CA ASP A 170 -8.36 14.76 -17.77
C ASP A 170 -6.89 14.64 -18.21
N LEU A 171 -6.22 13.53 -17.90
CA LEU A 171 -4.90 13.16 -18.42
C LEU A 171 -4.94 13.05 -19.95
N GLY A 172 -4.50 14.12 -20.61
CA GLY A 172 -4.64 14.34 -22.05
C GLY A 172 -3.33 14.27 -22.83
N ASP A 173 -2.23 13.96 -22.14
CA ASP A 173 -0.84 14.03 -22.61
C ASP A 173 -0.68 13.38 -24.00
N TYR A 174 -1.11 12.12 -24.11
CA TYR A 174 -1.03 11.34 -25.34
C TYR A 174 -1.77 11.97 -26.52
N GLY A 175 -3.02 12.41 -26.33
CA GLY A 175 -3.82 12.98 -27.42
C GLY A 175 -3.29 14.34 -27.87
N VAL A 176 -2.84 15.18 -26.93
CA VAL A 176 -2.20 16.47 -27.24
C VAL A 176 -0.90 16.26 -28.01
N GLN A 177 -0.09 15.28 -27.60
CA GLN A 177 1.17 14.94 -28.27
C GLN A 177 0.92 14.44 -29.70
N MET A 178 -0.04 13.53 -29.91
CA MET A 178 -0.42 13.07 -31.25
C MET A 178 -0.93 14.21 -32.14
N GLY A 179 -1.62 15.20 -31.55
CA GLY A 179 -2.07 16.42 -32.24
C GLY A 179 -0.93 17.38 -32.62
N GLY A 180 0.30 17.14 -32.17
CA GLY A 180 1.47 18.00 -32.38
C GLY A 180 1.61 19.15 -31.37
N GLY A 181 0.94 19.06 -30.22
CA GLY A 181 1.02 20.05 -29.14
C GLY A 181 2.40 20.11 -28.48
N TRP A 182 2.62 21.18 -27.72
CA TRP A 182 3.87 21.43 -26.97
C TRP A 182 3.76 21.17 -25.47
N GLY A 183 2.54 21.08 -24.92
CA GLY A 183 2.33 20.73 -23.52
C GLY A 183 0.87 20.58 -23.16
N VAL A 184 0.60 20.10 -21.95
CA VAL A 184 -0.75 19.87 -21.44
C VAL A 184 -0.92 20.40 -20.01
N ILE A 185 -2.06 21.03 -19.75
CA ILE A 185 -2.53 21.38 -18.41
C ILE A 185 -3.74 20.50 -18.15
N SER A 186 -3.64 19.55 -17.24
CA SER A 186 -4.71 18.58 -16.97
C SER A 186 -5.38 18.87 -15.64
N THR A 187 -6.70 18.71 -15.61
CA THR A 187 -7.48 18.80 -14.38
C THR A 187 -7.74 17.41 -13.84
N LEU A 188 -7.50 17.20 -12.55
CA LEU A 188 -7.77 15.92 -11.89
C LEU A 188 -8.69 16.10 -10.68
N PRO A 189 -9.33 15.01 -10.22
CA PRO A 189 -10.20 15.07 -9.06
C PRO A 189 -9.46 15.57 -7.81
N PRO A 190 -10.18 16.17 -6.84
CA PRO A 190 -9.60 16.74 -5.62
C PRO A 190 -8.79 15.77 -4.76
N SER A 191 -8.97 14.46 -4.94
CA SER A 191 -8.25 13.41 -4.22
C SER A 191 -6.82 13.17 -4.71
N GLN A 192 -6.40 13.82 -5.80
CA GLN A 192 -5.05 13.69 -6.36
C GLN A 192 -4.02 14.43 -5.50
N ASN A 193 -3.25 13.69 -4.72
CA ASN A 193 -2.21 14.19 -3.81
C ASN A 193 -0.82 13.57 -4.09
N TYR A 194 -0.56 13.23 -5.34
CA TYR A 194 0.69 12.64 -5.82
C TYR A 194 1.02 13.14 -7.23
N ALA A 195 2.30 13.12 -7.58
CA ALA A 195 2.77 13.50 -8.90
C ALA A 195 2.66 12.33 -9.88
N ILE A 196 2.35 12.64 -11.13
CA ILE A 196 2.39 11.70 -12.25
C ILE A 196 3.53 12.17 -13.16
N PRO A 197 4.69 11.47 -13.14
CA PRO A 197 5.79 11.84 -14.02
C PRO A 197 5.38 11.71 -15.49
N SER A 198 5.57 12.79 -16.24
CA SER A 198 5.41 12.80 -17.69
C SER A 198 6.72 13.15 -18.36
N SER A 199 6.97 12.55 -19.52
CA SER A 199 8.10 12.91 -20.41
C SER A 199 7.73 14.02 -21.40
N PHE A 200 6.46 14.44 -21.38
CA PHE A 200 5.92 15.55 -22.16
C PHE A 200 5.66 16.72 -21.19
N PRO A 201 5.91 17.99 -21.57
CA PRO A 201 5.65 19.12 -20.67
C PRO A 201 4.18 19.11 -20.20
N SER A 202 3.97 18.75 -18.94
CA SER A 202 2.63 18.64 -18.36
C SER A 202 2.59 19.21 -16.95
N THR A 203 1.41 19.68 -16.56
CA THR A 203 1.12 20.04 -15.16
C THR A 203 -0.30 19.67 -14.79
N LEU A 204 -0.48 19.29 -13.53
CA LEU A 204 -1.77 18.94 -12.95
C LEU A 204 -2.23 20.10 -12.09
N ILE A 205 -3.47 20.54 -12.29
CA ILE A 205 -4.08 21.62 -11.53
C ILE A 205 -5.43 21.18 -10.96
N THR A 206 -5.84 21.84 -9.88
CA THR A 206 -7.16 21.63 -9.28
C THR A 206 -8.27 22.16 -10.19
N SER A 207 -9.50 21.67 -10.01
CA SER A 207 -10.67 22.18 -10.74
C SER A 207 -10.89 23.68 -10.53
N GLU A 208 -10.55 24.21 -9.35
CA GLU A 208 -10.63 25.64 -9.04
C GLU A 208 -9.61 26.47 -9.84
N GLU A 209 -8.37 25.99 -9.95
CA GLU A 209 -7.34 26.60 -10.78
C GLU A 209 -7.67 26.51 -12.26
N ALA A 210 -8.24 25.39 -12.70
CA ALA A 210 -8.68 25.20 -14.07
C ALA A 210 -9.74 26.23 -14.48
N ALA A 211 -10.68 26.53 -13.59
CA ALA A 211 -11.66 27.59 -13.82
C ALA A 211 -10.98 28.97 -14.00
N LYS A 212 -9.91 29.26 -13.25
CA LYS A 212 -9.10 30.48 -13.40
C LYS A 212 -8.36 30.50 -14.74
N VAL A 213 -7.74 29.38 -15.13
CA VAL A 213 -7.04 29.24 -16.43
C VAL A 213 -8.02 29.40 -17.59
N LEU A 214 -9.19 28.74 -17.53
CA LEU A 214 -10.22 28.84 -18.55
C LEU A 214 -10.75 30.28 -18.67
N LYS A 215 -10.92 30.98 -17.55
CA LYS A 215 -11.30 32.41 -17.54
C LYS A 215 -10.22 33.26 -18.22
N TYR A 216 -8.95 33.01 -17.92
CA TYR A 216 -7.81 33.69 -18.57
C TYR A 216 -7.83 33.47 -20.09
N ILE A 217 -7.92 32.21 -20.55
CA ILE A 217 -7.99 31.85 -21.97
C ILE A 217 -9.11 32.60 -22.69
N LYS A 218 -10.30 32.69 -22.08
CA LYS A 218 -11.47 33.39 -22.67
C LYS A 218 -11.33 34.91 -22.69
N SER A 219 -10.52 35.48 -21.81
CA SER A 219 -10.34 36.93 -21.66
C SER A 219 -9.22 37.53 -22.52
N SER A 220 -8.35 36.70 -23.09
CA SER A 220 -7.21 37.13 -23.91
C SER A 220 -7.37 36.67 -25.36
N ASN A 221 -7.00 37.54 -26.31
CA ASN A 221 -6.95 37.19 -27.73
C ASN A 221 -5.67 36.40 -28.11
N ASP A 222 -4.66 36.40 -27.24
CA ASP A 222 -3.39 35.69 -27.42
C ASP A 222 -2.92 35.12 -26.06
N PRO A 223 -3.62 34.11 -25.50
CA PRO A 223 -3.25 33.52 -24.21
C PRO A 223 -1.91 32.77 -24.33
N LYS A 224 -1.00 33.04 -23.39
CA LYS A 224 0.32 32.40 -23.31
C LYS A 224 0.50 31.76 -21.94
N ALA A 225 1.20 30.64 -21.92
CA ALA A 225 1.54 29.93 -20.72
C ALA A 225 2.95 29.33 -20.86
N SER A 226 3.55 28.99 -19.73
CA SER A 226 4.81 28.24 -19.67
C SER A 226 4.69 27.21 -18.57
N ILE A 227 5.08 25.97 -18.89
CA ILE A 227 5.18 24.88 -17.92
C ILE A 227 6.65 24.79 -17.54
N LEU A 228 6.96 25.06 -16.28
CA LEU A 228 8.32 25.00 -15.76
C LEU A 228 8.68 23.57 -15.36
N PHE A 229 9.98 23.30 -15.21
CA PHE A 229 10.43 22.06 -14.60
C PHE A 229 9.92 21.95 -13.16
N SER A 230 9.61 20.73 -12.72
CA SER A 230 9.20 20.48 -11.35
C SER A 230 10.30 20.84 -10.36
N GLU A 231 9.90 21.23 -9.17
CA GLU A 231 10.77 21.45 -8.01
C GLU A 231 10.27 20.60 -6.85
N ALA A 232 11.18 20.17 -5.97
CA ALA A 232 10.80 19.47 -4.75
C ALA A 232 10.48 20.49 -3.66
N VAL A 233 9.30 20.35 -3.06
CA VAL A 233 8.84 21.19 -1.94
C VAL A 233 8.59 20.30 -0.72
N GLU A 234 8.82 20.86 0.47
CA GLU A 234 8.47 20.20 1.72
C GLU A 234 6.96 20.28 1.94
N ASP A 235 6.32 19.13 2.08
CA ASP A 235 4.90 19.03 2.39
C ASP A 235 4.72 18.96 3.91
N ILE A 236 4.35 20.10 4.51
CA ILE A 236 4.10 20.22 5.95
C ILE A 236 2.84 19.49 6.42
N GLU A 237 1.95 19.12 5.49
CA GLU A 237 0.71 18.40 5.80
C GLU A 237 0.90 16.88 5.80
N ALA A 238 2.01 16.37 5.26
CA ALA A 238 2.35 14.95 5.32
C ALA A 238 2.52 14.46 6.79
N PRO A 239 2.27 13.17 7.08
CA PRO A 239 1.73 12.15 6.20
C PRO A 239 0.19 12.18 6.13
N TYR A 240 -0.34 11.83 4.97
CA TYR A 240 -1.75 11.55 4.72
C TYR A 240 -1.85 10.37 3.73
N VAL A 241 -3.05 9.80 3.56
CA VAL A 241 -3.23 8.65 2.68
C VAL A 241 -3.46 9.14 1.26
N ALA A 242 -2.79 8.50 0.31
CA ALA A 242 -2.90 8.85 -1.09
C ALA A 242 -4.29 8.51 -1.64
N GLY A 243 -4.83 9.36 -2.54
CA GLY A 243 -6.17 9.17 -3.11
C GLY A 243 -6.35 7.88 -3.92
N PHE A 244 -5.26 7.25 -4.38
CA PHE A 244 -5.29 5.95 -5.06
C PHE A 244 -5.34 4.75 -4.11
N SER A 245 -5.09 4.94 -2.81
CA SER A 245 -4.99 3.81 -1.88
C SER A 245 -6.36 3.19 -1.66
N SER A 246 -6.51 1.88 -1.93
CA SER A 246 -7.77 1.19 -1.61
C SER A 246 -8.09 1.25 -0.12
N ARG A 247 -9.38 1.21 0.15
CA ARG A 247 -9.95 1.36 1.48
C ARG A 247 -10.56 0.04 1.94
N GLY A 248 -10.65 -0.12 3.25
CA GLY A 248 -11.52 -1.13 3.84
C GLY A 248 -13.01 -0.82 3.65
N PRO A 249 -13.89 -1.64 4.23
CA PRO A 249 -13.61 -2.80 5.07
C PRO A 249 -13.12 -4.01 4.27
N ASN A 250 -12.70 -5.05 5.00
CA ASN A 250 -12.46 -6.36 4.41
C ASN A 250 -13.80 -7.03 4.04
N LEU A 251 -14.11 -7.11 2.75
CA LEU A 251 -15.38 -7.71 2.29
C LEU A 251 -15.47 -9.23 2.53
N ASP A 252 -14.33 -9.93 2.61
CA ASP A 252 -14.29 -11.38 2.81
C ASP A 252 -14.45 -11.74 4.30
N SER A 253 -14.01 -10.85 5.18
CA SER A 253 -14.13 -11.00 6.62
C SER A 253 -14.32 -9.63 7.27
N PRO A 254 -15.57 -9.14 7.29
CA PRO A 254 -15.90 -7.79 7.77
C PRO A 254 -15.39 -7.49 9.19
N ASP A 255 -15.29 -8.51 10.05
CA ASP A 255 -14.78 -8.37 11.42
C ASP A 255 -13.25 -8.15 11.51
N ILE A 256 -12.52 -8.30 10.39
CA ILE A 256 -11.06 -8.10 10.33
C ILE A 256 -10.77 -6.80 9.57
N LEU A 257 -10.31 -5.79 10.31
CA LEU A 257 -9.93 -4.49 9.77
C LEU A 257 -8.89 -4.62 8.63
N LYS A 258 -9.12 -3.88 7.54
CA LYS A 258 -8.16 -3.64 6.46
C LYS A 258 -8.18 -2.18 6.02
N PRO A 259 -7.04 -1.62 5.55
CA PRO A 259 -5.70 -2.23 5.53
C PRO A 259 -5.14 -2.43 6.96
N ASP A 260 -4.02 -3.16 7.09
CA ASP A 260 -3.41 -3.40 8.42
C ASP A 260 -2.65 -2.15 8.93
N LEU A 261 -1.92 -1.47 8.04
CA LEU A 261 -1.13 -0.27 8.34
C LEU A 261 -0.78 0.50 7.05
N SER A 262 -0.18 1.68 7.19
CA SER A 262 0.29 2.54 6.09
C SER A 262 1.81 2.68 6.05
N ALA A 263 2.37 2.96 4.86
CA ALA A 263 3.78 3.27 4.64
C ALA A 263 3.95 4.20 3.42
N PRO A 264 5.09 4.90 3.28
CA PRO A 264 5.34 5.79 2.15
C PRO A 264 5.14 5.09 0.80
N GLY A 265 4.27 5.65 -0.05
CA GLY A 265 3.95 5.08 -1.36
C GLY A 265 3.71 6.10 -2.46
N ALA A 266 3.71 7.39 -2.16
CA ALA A 266 3.59 8.46 -3.14
C ALA A 266 4.97 9.08 -3.42
N ASN A 267 5.25 9.37 -4.68
CA ASN A 267 6.44 10.07 -5.16
C ASN A 267 7.77 9.43 -4.69
N ILE A 268 7.85 8.10 -4.69
CA ILE A 268 9.04 7.34 -4.28
C ILE A 268 10.03 7.26 -5.43
N LEU A 269 11.33 7.43 -5.16
CA LEU A 269 12.44 7.32 -6.14
C LEU A 269 13.22 6.00 -6.00
N PRO A 270 12.78 4.90 -6.62
CA PRO A 270 13.52 3.66 -6.68
C PRO A 270 14.28 3.44 -8.00
N ALA A 271 15.05 2.36 -8.03
CA ALA A 271 15.76 1.93 -9.22
C ALA A 271 14.79 1.55 -10.35
N TRP A 272 15.20 1.85 -11.57
CA TRP A 272 14.47 1.63 -12.81
C TRP A 272 15.41 1.03 -13.87
N PRO A 273 14.95 0.07 -14.69
CA PRO A 273 15.77 -0.47 -15.76
C PRO A 273 16.04 0.60 -16.84
N PRO A 274 17.31 0.91 -17.17
CA PRO A 274 17.66 1.96 -18.13
C PRO A 274 17.26 1.64 -19.58
N THR A 275 16.81 0.40 -19.83
CA THR A 275 16.34 -0.06 -21.15
C THR A 275 14.82 0.03 -21.31
N ILE A 276 14.08 0.40 -20.25
CA ILE A 276 12.62 0.50 -20.28
C ILE A 276 12.23 1.99 -20.24
N PRO A 277 11.41 2.47 -21.20
CA PRO A 277 10.88 3.83 -21.16
C PRO A 277 10.03 4.07 -19.90
N ILE A 278 10.12 5.27 -19.34
CA ILE A 278 9.42 5.64 -18.10
C ILE A 278 7.95 5.99 -18.38
N SER A 279 7.67 6.54 -19.55
CA SER A 279 6.33 6.79 -20.05
C SER A 279 6.04 5.89 -21.25
N ARG A 280 4.77 5.67 -21.54
CA ARG A 280 4.31 4.96 -22.75
C ARG A 280 4.60 5.73 -24.04
N GLU A 281 5.19 6.92 -23.96
CA GLU A 281 4.93 8.03 -24.89
C GLU A 281 6.17 8.56 -25.60
N VAL A 282 7.37 8.01 -25.34
CA VAL A 282 8.58 8.44 -26.06
C VAL A 282 9.37 7.27 -26.60
N LEU A 283 9.25 7.09 -27.92
CA LEU A 283 10.25 6.43 -28.75
C LEU A 283 11.55 7.26 -28.68
N GLY A 284 12.58 6.74 -28.03
CA GLY A 284 13.97 7.22 -28.20
C GLY A 284 14.63 7.98 -27.05
N THR A 285 13.99 8.14 -25.88
CA THR A 285 14.71 8.62 -24.68
C THR A 285 15.53 7.49 -24.05
N LYS A 286 16.77 7.80 -23.65
CA LYS A 286 17.57 6.88 -22.81
C LYS A 286 16.79 6.64 -21.51
N GLY A 287 16.58 5.39 -21.13
CA GLY A 287 15.93 5.10 -19.85
C GLY A 287 16.83 5.54 -18.69
N PHE A 288 16.20 6.04 -17.63
CA PHE A 288 16.90 6.44 -16.41
C PHE A 288 17.15 5.22 -15.53
N LYS A 289 18.18 5.32 -14.69
CA LYS A 289 18.44 4.30 -13.65
C LYS A 289 17.48 4.41 -12.47
N TYR A 290 16.77 5.53 -12.34
CA TYR A 290 15.80 5.82 -11.28
C TYR A 290 14.62 6.58 -11.87
N SER A 291 13.42 6.30 -11.36
CA SER A 291 12.18 6.97 -11.78
C SER A 291 11.26 7.13 -10.60
N ILE A 292 10.66 8.31 -10.45
CA ILE A 292 9.63 8.53 -9.44
C ILE A 292 8.40 7.69 -9.78
N LEU A 293 7.78 7.07 -8.79
CA LEU A 293 6.46 6.43 -8.92
C LEU A 293 5.61 6.65 -7.69
N SER A 294 4.32 6.38 -7.86
CA SER A 294 3.34 6.33 -6.79
C SER A 294 2.54 5.03 -6.86
N GLY A 295 2.15 4.50 -5.71
CA GLY A 295 1.31 3.32 -5.59
C GLY A 295 1.51 2.61 -4.26
N THR A 296 0.50 1.87 -3.82
CA THR A 296 0.60 0.92 -2.70
C THR A 296 1.66 -0.16 -2.95
N SER A 297 1.96 -0.42 -4.22
CA SER A 297 3.10 -1.22 -4.68
C SER A 297 4.45 -0.68 -4.21
N ALA A 298 4.58 0.61 -3.91
CA ALA A 298 5.77 1.21 -3.32
C ALA A 298 5.72 1.18 -1.78
N SER A 299 4.54 1.26 -1.16
CA SER A 299 4.37 1.09 0.29
C SER A 299 4.69 -0.34 0.75
N CYS A 300 4.23 -1.35 0.02
CA CYS A 300 4.46 -2.77 0.31
C CYS A 300 5.95 -3.13 0.56
N PRO A 301 6.90 -2.77 -0.32
CA PRO A 301 8.31 -3.03 -0.10
C PRO A 301 8.94 -2.19 1.02
N HIS A 302 8.42 -1.00 1.36
CA HIS A 302 8.84 -0.27 2.57
C HIS A 302 8.50 -1.06 3.84
N VAL A 303 7.28 -1.60 3.92
CA VAL A 303 6.88 -2.49 5.02
C VAL A 303 7.72 -3.77 5.01
N THR A 304 8.06 -4.29 3.83
CA THR A 304 8.93 -5.47 3.68
C THR A 304 10.33 -5.23 4.24
N GLY A 305 10.99 -4.12 3.87
CA GLY A 305 12.31 -3.80 4.43
C GLY A 305 12.25 -3.59 5.94
N SER A 306 11.22 -2.90 6.42
CA SER A 306 11.02 -2.63 7.85
C SER A 306 10.77 -3.89 8.67
N THR A 307 9.95 -4.81 8.17
CA THR A 307 9.68 -6.10 8.83
C THR A 307 10.87 -7.04 8.74
N ALA A 308 11.67 -7.00 7.67
CA ALA A 308 12.92 -7.73 7.58
C ALA A 308 13.92 -7.27 8.65
N TYR A 309 13.95 -5.97 8.94
CA TYR A 309 14.72 -5.42 10.06
C TYR A 309 14.23 -5.98 11.42
N VAL A 310 12.91 -5.99 11.66
CA VAL A 310 12.33 -6.58 12.89
C VAL A 310 12.59 -8.10 12.99
N LYS A 311 12.51 -8.83 11.88
CA LYS A 311 12.82 -10.27 11.84
C LYS A 311 14.30 -10.52 12.14
N ALA A 312 15.20 -9.68 11.65
CA ALA A 312 16.63 -9.80 11.92
C ALA A 312 16.95 -9.56 13.41
N THR A 313 16.22 -8.67 14.09
CA THR A 313 16.36 -8.49 15.54
C THR A 313 15.68 -9.59 16.35
N HIS A 314 14.63 -10.20 15.80
CA HIS A 314 13.86 -11.27 16.45
C HIS A 314 13.70 -12.53 15.56
N PRO A 315 14.77 -13.31 15.35
CA PRO A 315 14.77 -14.41 14.38
C PRO A 315 13.73 -15.51 14.66
N ASN A 316 13.34 -15.67 15.92
CA ASN A 316 12.40 -16.71 16.36
C ASN A 316 10.94 -16.25 16.40
N TRP A 317 10.65 -14.97 16.12
CA TRP A 317 9.27 -14.51 16.09
C TRP A 317 8.50 -15.10 14.93
N SER A 318 7.24 -15.43 15.21
CA SER A 318 6.26 -15.87 14.21
C SER A 318 5.88 -14.73 13.26
N PRO A 319 5.31 -15.04 12.09
CA PRO A 319 4.71 -14.02 11.21
C PRO A 319 3.70 -13.12 11.93
N ALA A 320 2.87 -13.71 12.80
CA ALA A 320 1.86 -12.97 13.55
C ALA A 320 2.48 -12.02 14.58
N ALA A 321 3.53 -12.44 15.29
CA ALA A 321 4.24 -11.59 16.24
C ALA A 321 4.91 -10.39 15.55
N ILE A 322 5.54 -10.60 14.39
CA ILE A 322 6.15 -9.51 13.60
C ILE A 322 5.08 -8.56 13.07
N LYS A 323 3.99 -9.11 12.52
CA LYS A 323 2.83 -8.32 12.08
C LYS A 323 2.27 -7.48 13.24
N SER A 324 2.09 -8.11 14.40
CA SER A 324 1.63 -7.42 15.61
C SER A 324 2.55 -6.28 15.97
N ALA A 325 3.86 -6.52 16.03
CA ALA A 325 4.83 -5.51 16.43
C ALA A 325 4.77 -4.27 15.52
N VAL A 326 4.76 -4.44 14.20
CA VAL A 326 4.69 -3.29 13.28
C VAL A 326 3.34 -2.56 13.30
N MET A 327 2.25 -3.27 13.63
CA MET A 327 0.92 -2.67 13.74
C MET A 327 0.75 -1.91 15.05
N THR A 328 1.12 -2.50 16.19
CA THR A 328 0.83 -1.92 17.51
C THR A 328 1.74 -0.75 17.86
N THR A 329 2.89 -0.64 17.18
CA THR A 329 3.82 0.48 17.32
C THR A 329 3.71 1.51 16.20
N ALA A 330 2.77 1.35 15.27
CA ALA A 330 2.53 2.32 14.21
C ALA A 330 2.20 3.70 14.81
N SER A 331 2.72 4.75 14.20
CA SER A 331 2.41 6.13 14.57
C SER A 331 0.96 6.43 14.24
N VAL A 332 0.22 6.98 15.21
CA VAL A 332 -1.19 7.37 15.03
C VAL A 332 -1.26 8.45 13.96
N THR A 333 -2.09 8.24 12.95
CA THR A 333 -2.38 9.21 11.90
C THR A 333 -3.52 10.13 12.35
N ASP A 334 -3.44 11.43 12.07
CA ASP A 334 -4.49 12.39 12.44
C ASP A 334 -5.75 12.17 11.60
N PRO A 335 -6.88 11.71 12.18
CA PRO A 335 -8.12 11.46 11.45
C PRO A 335 -8.65 12.69 10.69
N LYS A 336 -8.31 13.91 11.13
CA LYS A 336 -8.75 15.15 10.46
C LYS A 336 -8.14 15.35 9.07
N LYS A 337 -7.06 14.64 8.76
CA LYS A 337 -6.39 14.68 7.45
C LYS A 337 -7.03 13.70 6.44
N HIS A 338 -8.13 13.05 6.80
CA HIS A 338 -8.75 11.96 6.04
C HIS A 338 -10.23 12.21 5.79
N ALA A 339 -10.77 11.62 4.72
CA ALA A 339 -12.14 11.85 4.25
C ALA A 339 -13.19 11.05 5.06
N ASN A 340 -13.02 11.03 6.39
CA ASN A 340 -13.89 10.35 7.37
C ASN A 340 -13.95 8.81 7.27
N GLU A 341 -13.06 8.17 6.51
CA GLU A 341 -12.93 6.70 6.42
C GLU A 341 -11.93 6.13 7.46
N ASN A 342 -11.19 6.99 8.16
CA ASN A 342 -10.31 6.69 9.31
C ASN A 342 -9.51 5.39 9.17
N GLU A 343 -9.69 4.40 10.04
CA GLU A 343 -8.91 3.16 10.02
C GLU A 343 -9.13 2.29 8.77
N PHE A 344 -10.20 2.49 8.00
CA PHE A 344 -10.32 1.88 6.66
C PHE A 344 -9.38 2.54 5.64
N GLU A 345 -8.80 3.69 5.96
CA GLU A 345 -7.76 4.34 5.17
C GLU A 345 -6.37 3.84 5.51
N TYR A 346 -6.02 3.83 6.80
CA TYR A 346 -4.64 3.70 7.25
C TYR A 346 -4.36 2.54 8.22
N GLY A 347 -5.38 1.76 8.59
CA GLY A 347 -5.26 0.67 9.54
C GLY A 347 -4.78 1.16 10.91
N SER A 348 -3.71 0.55 11.43
CA SER A 348 -3.11 0.98 12.70
C SER A 348 -2.37 2.33 12.64
N GLY A 349 -2.08 2.84 11.43
CA GLY A 349 -1.35 4.11 11.23
C GLY A 349 -0.08 3.95 10.40
N LEU A 350 0.81 4.95 10.45
CA LEU A 350 2.07 4.95 9.70
C LEU A 350 3.12 4.06 10.37
N ILE A 351 3.76 3.18 9.60
CA ILE A 351 4.80 2.27 10.10
C ILE A 351 5.92 3.01 10.86
N ASN A 352 6.33 2.44 12.00
CA ASN A 352 7.46 2.95 12.78
C ASN A 352 8.46 1.81 13.07
N PRO A 353 9.46 1.60 12.19
CA PRO A 353 10.38 0.47 12.30
C PRO A 353 11.23 0.51 13.57
N ALA A 354 11.56 1.71 14.06
CA ALA A 354 12.39 1.90 15.25
C ALA A 354 11.67 1.48 16.54
N LYS A 355 10.34 1.65 16.61
CA LYS A 355 9.56 1.16 17.76
C LYS A 355 9.21 -0.32 17.62
N ALA A 356 9.03 -0.82 16.40
CA ALA A 356 8.60 -2.20 16.16
C ALA A 356 9.59 -3.28 16.63
N VAL A 357 10.86 -2.93 16.87
CA VAL A 357 11.85 -3.87 17.44
C VAL A 357 11.67 -4.08 18.95
N ASP A 358 10.92 -3.24 19.65
CA ASP A 358 10.65 -3.38 21.09
C ASP A 358 9.19 -2.98 21.39
N PRO A 359 8.21 -3.79 20.95
CA PRO A 359 6.80 -3.45 21.04
C PRO A 359 6.20 -3.67 22.45
N GLY A 360 6.93 -4.30 23.37
CA GLY A 360 6.45 -4.65 24.71
C GLY A 360 5.54 -5.88 24.72
N LEU A 361 4.40 -5.84 24.02
CA LEU A 361 3.50 -7.00 23.85
C LEU A 361 3.28 -7.30 22.36
N VAL A 362 3.04 -8.57 22.06
CA VAL A 362 2.61 -9.03 20.73
C VAL A 362 1.35 -9.88 20.81
N PHE A 363 0.48 -9.74 19.81
CA PHE A 363 -0.66 -10.60 19.53
C PHE A 363 -0.19 -11.74 18.63
N ASN A 364 0.08 -12.89 19.22
CA ASN A 364 0.57 -14.05 18.48
C ASN A 364 -0.59 -14.87 17.88
N ALA A 365 -0.29 -15.63 16.83
CA ALA A 365 -1.23 -16.57 16.21
C ALA A 365 -0.46 -17.69 15.51
N SER A 366 -1.06 -18.88 15.50
CA SER A 366 -0.56 -20.11 14.90
C SER A 366 -1.43 -20.54 13.71
N GLU A 367 -1.01 -21.57 12.98
CA GLU A 367 -1.82 -22.20 11.93
C GLU A 367 -3.21 -22.60 12.45
N ALA A 368 -3.27 -23.17 13.66
CA ALA A 368 -4.52 -23.65 14.25
C ALA A 368 -5.53 -22.51 14.44
N ASP A 369 -5.06 -21.32 14.82
CA ASP A 369 -5.91 -20.14 15.00
C ASP A 369 -6.54 -19.70 13.67
N TYR A 370 -5.80 -19.80 12.55
CA TYR A 370 -6.32 -19.50 11.21
C TYR A 370 -7.30 -20.57 10.71
N VAL A 371 -7.06 -21.84 11.01
CA VAL A 371 -8.00 -22.93 10.66
C VAL A 371 -9.29 -22.81 11.49
N GLU A 372 -9.16 -22.46 12.78
CA GLU A 372 -10.29 -22.12 13.63
C GLU A 372 -10.99 -20.84 13.14
N PHE A 373 -10.23 -19.87 12.62
CA PHE A 373 -10.76 -18.69 11.95
C PHE A 373 -11.71 -19.05 10.82
N LEU A 374 -11.23 -19.85 9.87
CA LEU A 374 -11.93 -20.22 8.65
C LEU A 374 -13.11 -21.19 8.88
N SER A 375 -13.15 -21.91 10.00
CA SER A 375 -14.18 -22.91 10.29
C SER A 375 -15.41 -22.39 11.05
N LYS A 376 -15.33 -21.22 11.70
CA LYS A 376 -16.42 -20.69 12.54
C LYS A 376 -17.20 -19.57 11.83
N ALA A 377 -18.52 -19.72 11.75
CA ALA A 377 -19.44 -18.75 11.12
C ALA A 377 -19.86 -17.57 12.02
N THR A 378 -19.69 -17.65 13.35
CA THR A 378 -20.09 -16.58 14.29
C THR A 378 -19.17 -16.51 15.51
N ARG A 379 -18.85 -15.29 15.96
CA ARG A 379 -17.98 -15.02 17.12
C ARG A 379 -18.60 -13.96 18.05
N PRO A 380 -19.44 -14.34 19.02
CA PRO A 380 -20.13 -13.37 19.88
C PRO A 380 -19.24 -12.70 20.94
N LYS A 381 -17.97 -13.11 21.10
CA LYS A 381 -17.04 -12.57 22.10
C LYS A 381 -15.62 -12.51 21.56
N ILE A 382 -14.96 -11.36 21.73
CA ILE A 382 -13.55 -11.16 21.40
C ILE A 382 -12.72 -11.53 22.62
N GLU A 383 -12.14 -12.72 22.59
CA GLU A 383 -11.13 -13.19 23.54
C GLU A 383 -9.77 -13.11 22.86
N VAL A 384 -8.80 -12.49 23.54
CA VAL A 384 -7.52 -12.12 22.96
C VAL A 384 -6.40 -12.49 23.91
N THR A 385 -5.37 -13.14 23.38
CA THR A 385 -4.15 -13.48 24.12
C THR A 385 -3.00 -12.61 23.63
N VAL A 386 -2.20 -12.13 24.57
CA VAL A 386 -0.98 -11.36 24.32
C VAL A 386 0.21 -12.02 25.00
N THR A 387 1.36 -11.98 24.33
CA THR A 387 2.64 -12.48 24.84
C THR A 387 3.51 -11.29 25.22
N ASN A 388 4.13 -11.32 26.40
CA ASN A 388 5.11 -10.33 26.80
C ASN A 388 6.46 -10.56 26.08
N VAL A 389 6.91 -9.58 25.32
CA VAL A 389 8.22 -9.60 24.64
C VAL A 389 9.13 -8.44 25.09
N GLY A 390 8.64 -7.62 26.03
CA GLY A 390 9.40 -6.56 26.68
C GLY A 390 10.07 -7.04 27.96
N SER A 391 10.11 -6.17 28.97
CA SER A 391 10.73 -6.46 30.27
C SER A 391 9.95 -7.49 31.10
N SER A 392 10.66 -8.31 31.88
CA SER A 392 10.07 -9.11 32.96
C SER A 392 9.53 -8.21 34.09
N ASN A 393 8.60 -8.70 34.91
CA ASN A 393 7.97 -7.94 36.00
C ASN A 393 7.27 -6.65 35.53
N SER A 394 6.66 -6.70 34.35
CA SER A 394 5.91 -5.58 33.77
C SER A 394 4.42 -5.70 34.06
N THR A 395 3.74 -4.58 34.32
CA THR A 395 2.27 -4.52 34.41
C THR A 395 1.72 -3.52 33.41
N TYR A 396 0.92 -4.03 32.47
CA TYR A 396 0.24 -3.22 31.47
C TYR A 396 -1.18 -2.88 31.92
N VAL A 397 -1.58 -1.62 31.77
CA VAL A 397 -2.94 -1.16 32.05
C VAL A 397 -3.64 -0.80 30.75
N ALA A 398 -4.88 -1.28 30.58
CA ALA A 398 -5.70 -0.97 29.41
C ALA A 398 -6.25 0.46 29.49
N ILE A 399 -6.00 1.24 28.44
CA ILE A 399 -6.58 2.56 28.21
C ILE A 399 -7.50 2.47 27.01
N ILE A 400 -8.73 2.95 27.18
CA ILE A 400 -9.78 2.87 26.19
C ILE A 400 -10.06 4.29 25.71
N ASP A 401 -9.92 4.51 24.41
CA ASP A 401 -10.26 5.77 23.75
C ASP A 401 -11.40 5.52 22.76
N MET A 402 -12.60 5.95 23.12
CA MET A 402 -13.83 5.75 22.34
C MET A 402 -14.79 6.92 22.57
N PRO A 403 -15.64 7.26 21.59
CA PRO A 403 -16.72 8.21 21.80
C PRO A 403 -17.61 7.83 22.97
N LYS A 404 -18.08 8.82 23.74
CA LYS A 404 -18.87 8.63 24.98
C LYS A 404 -20.14 7.80 24.79
N SER A 405 -20.68 7.74 23.57
CA SER A 405 -21.86 6.94 23.20
C SER A 405 -21.58 5.43 23.17
N ILE A 406 -20.32 5.02 23.03
CA ILE A 406 -19.89 3.62 22.98
C ILE A 406 -19.16 3.23 24.27
N LYS A 407 -19.65 2.18 24.93
CA LYS A 407 -19.04 1.61 26.14
C LYS A 407 -18.24 0.36 25.78
N VAL A 408 -16.92 0.46 25.89
CA VAL A 408 -16.00 -0.68 25.77
C VAL A 408 -15.51 -1.08 27.16
N LYS A 409 -15.54 -2.39 27.45
CA LYS A 409 -15.05 -2.98 28.69
C LYS A 409 -14.01 -4.04 28.38
N VAL A 410 -12.84 -3.93 28.99
CA VAL A 410 -11.74 -4.90 28.91
C VAL A 410 -11.62 -5.63 30.26
N LYS A 411 -11.53 -6.96 30.24
CA LYS A 411 -11.38 -7.78 31.45
C LYS A 411 -10.31 -8.87 31.28
N PRO A 412 -9.30 -8.94 32.17
CA PRO A 412 -8.96 -7.95 33.21
C PRO A 412 -8.49 -6.61 32.60
N SER A 413 -8.56 -5.50 33.35
CA SER A 413 -8.10 -4.18 32.89
C SER A 413 -6.60 -3.93 33.09
N ALA A 414 -5.92 -4.86 33.77
CA ALA A 414 -4.47 -4.86 33.96
C ALA A 414 -3.93 -6.28 33.76
N LEU A 415 -2.76 -6.38 33.12
CA LEU A 415 -2.05 -7.63 32.86
C LEU A 415 -0.66 -7.55 33.47
N ALA A 416 -0.40 -8.34 34.50
CA ALA A 416 0.90 -8.46 35.13
C ALA A 416 1.65 -9.67 34.55
N PHE A 417 2.87 -9.45 34.10
CA PHE A 417 3.77 -10.47 33.55
C PHE A 417 5.02 -10.55 34.42
N SER A 418 5.33 -11.74 34.88
CA SER A 418 6.51 -12.08 35.67
C SER A 418 7.73 -12.36 34.80
N ALA A 419 7.53 -12.87 33.57
CA ALA A 419 8.61 -13.27 32.67
C ALA A 419 8.40 -12.81 31.22
N ILE A 420 9.49 -12.83 30.45
CA ILE A 420 9.46 -12.70 29.00
C ILE A 420 8.93 -14.00 28.40
N GLY A 421 8.02 -13.92 27.44
CA GLY A 421 7.33 -15.06 26.84
C GLY A 421 6.07 -15.50 27.59
N GLU A 422 5.75 -14.91 28.75
CA GLU A 422 4.51 -15.20 29.46
C GLU A 422 3.30 -14.67 28.67
N GLU A 423 2.26 -15.50 28.58
CA GLU A 423 1.02 -15.18 27.90
C GLU A 423 -0.08 -14.83 28.90
N LYS A 424 -0.91 -13.84 28.56
CA LYS A 424 -2.12 -13.51 29.29
C LYS A 424 -3.27 -13.25 28.34
N SER A 425 -4.47 -13.62 28.75
CA SER A 425 -5.69 -13.40 27.98
C SER A 425 -6.58 -12.34 28.60
N PHE A 426 -7.30 -11.62 27.75
CA PHE A 426 -8.34 -10.68 28.14
C PHE A 426 -9.53 -10.77 27.19
N THR A 427 -10.64 -10.20 27.62
CA THR A 427 -11.89 -10.17 26.85
C THR A 427 -12.34 -8.74 26.62
N VAL A 428 -12.83 -8.47 25.42
CA VAL A 428 -13.38 -7.16 25.04
C VAL A 428 -14.88 -7.29 24.86
N LYS A 429 -15.64 -6.44 25.56
CA LYS A 429 -17.08 -6.30 25.39
C LYS A 429 -17.39 -4.89 24.93
N VAL A 430 -17.99 -4.77 23.76
CA VAL A 430 -18.48 -3.52 23.19
C VAL A 430 -19.99 -3.45 23.37
N SER A 431 -20.50 -2.31 23.83
CA SER A 431 -21.94 -2.09 24.06
C SER A 431 -22.28 -0.62 23.84
N GLY A 432 -23.47 -0.33 23.34
CA GLY A 432 -23.90 1.04 23.06
C GLY A 432 -25.29 1.05 22.43
N SER A 433 -25.81 2.25 22.20
CA SER A 433 -26.99 2.41 21.35
C SER A 433 -26.68 1.92 19.93
N PRO A 434 -27.69 1.45 19.16
CA PRO A 434 -27.51 1.20 17.73
C PRO A 434 -26.89 2.41 17.04
N ILE A 435 -25.86 2.18 16.23
CA ILE A 435 -25.24 3.22 15.40
C ILE A 435 -25.94 3.25 14.04
N PHE A 436 -26.39 4.43 13.62
CA PHE A 436 -26.89 4.69 12.26
C PHE A 436 -25.78 5.47 11.53
N GLN A 437 -25.18 4.91 10.46
CA GLN A 437 -23.99 5.44 9.73
C GLN A 437 -24.28 6.71 8.91
N GLU A 438 -23.39 7.42 8.21
CA GLU A 438 -21.91 7.56 8.11
C GLU A 438 -21.51 8.89 8.79
N PRO A 439 -20.26 9.07 9.28
CA PRO A 439 -19.05 8.25 9.10
C PRO A 439 -18.87 7.11 10.11
N ILE A 440 -17.82 6.28 9.93
CA ILE A 440 -17.50 5.17 10.84
C ILE A 440 -17.10 5.66 12.24
N VAL A 441 -17.31 4.81 13.25
CA VAL A 441 -16.94 5.14 14.64
C VAL A 441 -15.59 4.50 14.97
N SER A 442 -14.61 5.37 15.20
CA SER A 442 -13.23 5.00 15.48
C SER A 442 -12.86 5.16 16.95
N GLY A 443 -11.90 4.36 17.39
CA GLY A 443 -11.21 4.52 18.66
C GLY A 443 -10.14 3.46 18.84
N SER A 444 -9.73 3.18 20.07
CA SER A 444 -8.65 2.23 20.33
C SER A 444 -8.64 1.65 21.74
N ILE A 445 -7.96 0.52 21.87
CA ILE A 445 -7.52 -0.05 23.15
C ILE A 445 -5.99 0.01 23.14
N THR A 446 -5.40 0.66 24.14
CA THR A 446 -3.95 0.77 24.30
C THR A 446 -3.52 0.18 25.62
N TRP A 447 -2.66 -0.84 25.59
CA TRP A 447 -1.99 -1.34 26.79
C TRP A 447 -0.74 -0.50 27.05
N LYS A 448 -0.65 0.14 28.23
CA LYS A 448 0.48 1.00 28.60
C LYS A 448 1.28 0.43 29.76
N HIS A 449 2.61 0.45 29.62
CA HIS A 449 3.58 0.18 30.67
C HIS A 449 4.86 0.98 30.37
N GLU A 450 5.25 1.88 31.26
CA GLU A 450 6.43 2.75 31.07
C GLU A 450 6.45 3.43 29.68
N LYS A 451 7.45 3.09 28.84
CA LYS A 451 7.63 3.59 27.47
C LYS A 451 6.83 2.82 26.42
N HIS A 452 6.30 1.65 26.76
CA HIS A 452 5.59 0.78 25.82
C HIS A 452 4.11 1.16 25.75
N GLU A 453 3.64 1.42 24.54
CA GLU A 453 2.24 1.66 24.21
C GLU A 453 1.82 0.69 23.11
N VAL A 454 1.02 -0.31 23.47
CA VAL A 454 0.57 -1.35 22.55
C VAL A 454 -0.85 -1.00 22.11
N ARG A 455 -0.95 -0.18 21.07
CA ARG A 455 -2.23 0.35 20.57
C ARG A 455 -2.86 -0.61 19.57
N THR A 456 -4.16 -0.87 19.73
CA THR A 456 -4.99 -1.59 18.75
C THR A 456 -6.19 -0.73 18.38
N PRO A 457 -6.39 -0.37 17.09
CA PRO A 457 -7.58 0.34 16.66
C PRO A 457 -8.85 -0.49 16.88
N LEU A 458 -9.95 0.18 17.18
CA LEU A 458 -11.29 -0.39 17.28
C LEU A 458 -12.23 0.39 16.36
N VAL A 459 -12.89 -0.31 15.44
CA VAL A 459 -13.80 0.29 14.45
C VAL A 459 -15.18 -0.34 14.61
N LEU A 460 -16.20 0.51 14.70
CA LEU A 460 -17.60 0.09 14.64
C LEU A 460 -18.28 0.70 13.42
N TYR A 461 -19.00 -0.12 12.67
CA TYR A 461 -19.75 0.27 11.49
C TYR A 461 -20.97 -0.64 11.31
N THR A 462 -22.02 -0.15 10.65
CA THR A 462 -23.29 -0.88 10.46
C THR A 462 -23.72 -1.08 9.01
N VAL A 463 -23.15 -0.34 8.06
CA VAL A 463 -23.21 -0.75 6.65
C VAL A 463 -21.80 -0.81 6.08
N LEU A 464 -21.60 -1.76 5.17
CA LEU A 464 -20.37 -1.92 4.41
C LEU A 464 -20.27 -0.73 3.44
N PRO A 465 -19.30 0.19 3.60
CA PRO A 465 -19.01 1.19 2.58
C PRO A 465 -18.78 0.47 1.23
N SER A 466 -19.58 0.83 0.21
CA SER A 466 -19.61 0.27 -1.15
C SER A 466 -20.14 -1.17 -1.34
N ALA A 467 -21.42 -1.40 -1.02
CA ALA A 467 -22.30 -2.26 -1.84
C ALA A 467 -22.96 -1.49 -3.01
N LEU A 468 -22.51 -0.26 -3.29
CA LEU A 468 -23.11 0.67 -4.25
C LEU A 468 -22.33 0.81 -5.58
N GLU A 469 -21.36 -0.05 -5.89
CA GLU A 469 -20.67 -0.05 -7.20
C GLU A 469 -20.88 -1.32 -8.05
N GLU A 470 -21.76 -2.25 -7.63
CA GLU A 470 -22.13 -3.43 -8.44
C GLU A 470 -23.63 -3.51 -8.81
N GLU A 471 -24.38 -2.39 -8.73
CA GLU A 471 -25.62 -2.29 -9.51
C GLU A 471 -25.28 -1.70 -10.89
N THR A 472 -24.99 -2.60 -11.83
CA THR A 472 -25.23 -2.38 -13.25
C THR A 472 -26.68 -1.90 -13.45
N PHE A 473 -26.89 -0.59 -13.43
CA PHE A 473 -28.01 0.00 -14.15
C PHE A 473 -27.56 0.17 -15.60
N VAL A 474 -27.91 -0.82 -16.41
CA VAL A 474 -28.01 -0.64 -17.86
C VAL A 474 -29.21 0.28 -18.11
N PHE A 475 -28.98 1.43 -18.73
CA PHE A 475 -29.97 2.08 -19.59
C PHE A 475 -29.39 2.19 -20.99
#